data_AF-A0A258ZVU9-F1
#
_entry.id   AF-A0A258ZVU9-F1
#
_cell.length_a   1.000
_cell.length_b   1.000
_cell.length_c   1.000
_cell.angle_alpha   90.00
_cell.angle_beta   90.00
_cell.angle_gamma   90.00
#
_symmetry.space_group_name_H-M   'P 1'
#
loop_
_entity.id
_entity.type
_entity.pdbx_description
1 polymer ?
#
loop_
_entity_poly.entity_id
_entity_poly.type
_entity_poly.pdbx_seq_one_letter_code
_entity_poly.pdbx_strand_id
1 'polypeptide(L)' 'RPDVAGDIAVAARDPNDPSTWGKVGRNENCPCGSGKKYKHCHGRFA' A
#
# COMPACT_ATOMS: atom_id res chain seq x y z
N ARG A 1 19.23 -19.32 -4.12
CA ARG A 1 17.91 -18.68 -4.35
C ARG A 1 17.00 -19.11 -3.22
N PRO A 2 17.04 -18.38 -2.09
CA PRO A 2 15.91 -17.50 -1.75
C PRO A 2 16.28 -16.36 -0.75
N ASP A 3 16.74 -15.15 -1.14
CA ASP A 3 17.28 -14.27 -0.07
C ASP A 3 17.51 -12.77 -0.34
N VAL A 4 16.77 -12.04 -1.19
CA VAL A 4 16.72 -10.56 -0.99
C VAL A 4 15.28 -10.06 -1.04
N ALA A 5 14.67 -10.14 0.14
CA ALA A 5 13.54 -9.31 0.53
C ALA A 5 13.94 -7.84 0.39
N GLY A 6 13.17 -7.12 -0.42
CA GLY A 6 13.33 -5.70 -0.62
C GLY A 6 12.96 -4.88 0.62
N ASP A 7 13.51 -3.67 0.65
CA ASP A 7 12.90 -2.47 1.23
C ASP A 7 12.51 -2.48 2.73
N ILE A 8 13.53 -2.54 3.58
CA ILE A 8 13.45 -2.32 5.05
C ILE A 8 13.03 -0.88 5.46
N ALA A 9 12.57 -0.02 4.55
CA ALA A 9 12.07 1.33 4.89
C ALA A 9 10.53 1.47 4.92
N VAL A 10 9.76 0.42 4.57
CA VAL A 10 8.28 0.42 4.54
C VAL A 10 7.70 -0.57 5.56
N ALA A 11 8.37 -0.78 6.70
CA ALA A 11 8.04 -1.85 7.66
C ALA A 11 6.78 -1.63 8.54
N ALA A 12 5.78 -0.84 8.10
CA ALA A 12 4.54 -0.68 8.86
C ALA A 12 3.28 -0.48 8.00
N ARG A 13 3.34 -0.71 6.68
CA ARG A 13 2.18 -0.54 5.80
C ARG A 13 1.78 -1.89 5.22
N ASP A 14 0.99 -2.66 5.95
CA ASP A 14 0.54 -3.99 5.55
C ASP A 14 -0.37 -3.93 4.33
N PRO A 15 0.00 -4.48 3.16
CA PRO A 15 -0.80 -4.39 1.92
C PRO A 15 -2.24 -4.92 2.02
N ASN A 16 -2.56 -5.65 3.08
CA ASN A 16 -3.87 -6.20 3.37
C ASN A 16 -4.65 -5.40 4.43
N ASP A 17 -4.00 -4.50 5.18
CA ASP A 17 -4.62 -3.70 6.23
C ASP A 17 -4.50 -2.20 5.94
N PRO A 18 -5.57 -1.55 5.43
CA PRO A 18 -5.54 -0.14 5.08
C PRO A 18 -5.35 0.81 6.28
N SER A 19 -5.56 0.33 7.51
CA SER A 19 -5.42 1.13 8.73
C SER A 19 -3.94 1.38 9.07
N THR A 20 -3.07 0.46 8.67
CA THR A 20 -1.61 0.55 8.88
C THR A 20 -0.94 1.54 7.93
N TRP A 21 -1.59 1.91 6.83
CA TRP A 21 -1.00 2.77 5.79
C TRP A 21 -0.87 4.24 6.19
N GLY A 22 -1.61 4.67 7.21
CA GLY A 22 -1.69 6.06 7.63
C GLY A 22 -2.34 6.96 6.56
N LYS A 23 -1.83 8.18 6.40
CA LYS A 23 -2.31 9.10 5.35
C LYS A 23 -1.75 8.68 3.98
N VAL A 24 -2.53 7.87 3.25
CA VAL A 24 -2.31 7.64 1.81
C VAL A 24 -3.02 8.73 1.01
N GLY A 25 -2.29 9.40 0.11
CA GLY A 25 -2.87 10.34 -0.83
C GLY A 25 -3.83 9.64 -1.80
N ARG A 26 -5.03 10.20 -1.99
CA ARG A 26 -6.06 9.62 -2.88
C ARG A 26 -5.58 9.35 -4.31
N ASN A 27 -4.62 10.12 -4.81
CA ASN A 27 -4.08 9.99 -6.16
C ASN A 27 -2.84 9.09 -6.26
N GLU A 28 -2.25 8.68 -5.14
CA GLU A 28 -1.06 7.83 -5.10
C GLU A 28 -1.39 6.38 -5.47
N ASN A 29 -0.36 5.61 -5.82
CA ASN A 29 -0.49 4.18 -6.05
C ASN A 29 -0.96 3.49 -4.77
N CYS A 30 -1.92 2.57 -4.91
CA CYS A 30 -2.47 1.86 -3.77
C CYS A 30 -1.39 0.91 -3.20
N PRO A 31 -1.07 1.02 -1.89
CA PRO A 31 -0.04 0.21 -1.25
C PRO A 31 -0.39 -1.29 -1.16
N CYS A 32 -1.61 -1.70 -1.51
CA CYS A 32 -1.99 -3.11 -1.64
C CYS A 32 -1.34 -3.84 -2.84
N GLY A 33 -0.54 -3.16 -3.66
CA GLY A 33 0.11 -3.76 -4.83
C GLY A 33 -0.82 -3.99 -6.04
N SER A 34 -2.07 -3.50 -6.01
CA SER A 34 -3.04 -3.71 -7.10
C SER A 34 -2.73 -2.95 -8.40
N GLY A 35 -1.72 -2.09 -8.41
CA GLY A 35 -1.38 -1.22 -9.56
C GLY A 35 -2.39 -0.10 -9.83
N LYS A 36 -3.48 0.00 -9.06
CA LYS A 36 -4.49 1.06 -9.16
C LYS A 36 -4.17 2.23 -8.23
N LYS A 37 -4.68 3.43 -8.52
CA LYS A 37 -4.63 4.57 -7.59
C LYS A 37 -5.49 4.30 -6.36
N TYR A 38 -5.11 4.81 -5.19
CA TYR A 38 -5.82 4.60 -3.93
C TYR A 38 -7.32 4.90 -4.05
N LYS A 39 -7.71 6.05 -4.62
CA LYS A 39 -9.12 6.41 -4.87
C LYS A 39 -9.91 5.47 -5.78
N HIS A 40 -9.24 4.65 -6.59
CA HIS A 40 -9.84 3.67 -7.49
C HIS A 40 -9.72 2.23 -6.96
N CYS A 41 -9.19 2.06 -5.76
CA CYS A 41 -9.03 0.79 -5.08
C CYS A 41 -9.63 0.92 -3.67
N HIS A 42 -8.83 0.80 -2.62
CA HIS A 42 -9.28 0.84 -1.23
C HIS A 42 -9.81 2.22 -0.76
N GLY A 43 -9.43 3.31 -1.42
CA GLY A 43 -9.93 4.66 -1.15
C GLY A 43 -11.19 5.06 -1.92
N ARG A 44 -11.86 4.11 -2.60
CA ARG A 44 -13.11 4.32 -3.36
C ARG A 44 -14.32 4.53 -2.42
N PHE A 45 -14.30 3.90 -1.25
CA PHE A 45 -15.39 3.89 -0.26
C PHE A 45 -15.10 4.71 1.00
N ALA A 46 -13.95 5.40 1.03
CA ALA A 46 -13.49 6.24 2.16
C ALA A 46 -13.69 7.74 1.89
#